data_AF-A0A674NLU7-F1
#
_entry.id   AF-A0A674NLU7-F1
#
_cell.length_a   1.000
_cell.length_b   1.000
_cell.length_c   1.000
_cell.angle_alpha   90.00
_cell.angle_beta   90.00
_cell.angle_gamma   90.00
#
_symmetry.space_group_name_H-M   'P 1'
#
loop_
_entity.id
_entity.type
_entity.pdbx_description
1 polymer ?
#
loop_
_entity_poly.entity_id
_entity_poly.type
_entity_poly.pdbx_seq_one_letter_code
_entity_poly.pdbx_strand_id
1 'polypeptide(L)'
;MCVSGINTLCPRLSLSSYQQQLLPGGQSYDGSTQESLCGWFWQLVAIPDLAESVKGADILIFVVPHQFILRVCDTIKDHIKKDAVGMSLIKGVDVGPEGLKLISEVIQGKLGIAVTVLMGANIANEVAEEKFCETTIGCKDKAYGPILKELMQTTNFRVTVVEESDVVEICGALKNIVAVGAGFCDGLGFGDNTKAAVIRLGLMEMIAFAKFFCTKGPVSPATFLESCGIADLITTCYGGRNRKIGKAFAETGKTIEQLENELLGGQKLQGPATAAEVHQILKQKNMAEKFPLFTAVYQICFNGHPVTEFIKCLQDHPEHM
;
A
#
# COMPACT_ATOMS: atom_id res chain seq x y z
N MET A 1 13.31 11.16 -0.20
CA MET A 1 12.04 11.05 0.56
C MET A 1 11.03 11.90 -0.18
N CYS A 2 9.87 11.37 -0.56
CA CYS A 2 8.88 12.13 -1.30
C CYS A 2 7.60 12.24 -0.47
N VAL A 3 7.37 13.43 0.09
CA VAL A 3 6.04 13.91 0.40
C VAL A 3 5.72 14.93 -0.69
N SER A 4 4.74 14.64 -1.53
CA SER A 4 4.34 15.58 -2.58
C SER A 4 3.25 16.48 -2.04
N GLY A 5 3.55 17.78 -1.95
CA GLY A 5 2.55 18.82 -1.69
C GLY A 5 1.90 19.23 -3.02
N ILE A 6 0.57 19.18 -3.08
CA ILE A 6 -0.20 19.63 -4.25
C ILE A 6 -1.01 20.85 -3.85
N ASN A 7 -0.79 21.96 -4.56
CA ASN A 7 -1.57 23.19 -4.44
C ASN A 7 -2.72 23.12 -5.45
N THR A 8 -3.96 23.11 -4.97
CA THR A 8 -5.17 23.16 -5.81
C THR A 8 -5.39 24.55 -6.42
N LEU A 9 -4.66 25.56 -5.95
CA LEU A 9 -4.68 26.93 -6.46
C LEU A 9 -3.80 27.16 -7.70
N CYS A 10 -3.34 26.13 -8.42
CA CYS A 10 -2.70 26.37 -9.71
C CYS A 10 -3.70 27.13 -10.59
N PRO A 11 -3.49 28.43 -10.88
CA PRO A 11 -4.47 29.21 -11.60
C PRO A 11 -4.64 28.57 -12.97
N ARG A 12 -5.86 28.62 -13.51
CA ARG A 12 -6.07 28.50 -14.96
C ARG A 12 -5.04 29.40 -15.64
N LEU A 13 -3.92 28.84 -16.08
CA LEU A 13 -3.04 29.51 -17.01
C LEU A 13 -3.90 29.65 -18.26
N SER A 14 -4.43 30.85 -18.46
CA SER A 14 -5.14 31.18 -19.67
C SER A 14 -4.20 30.86 -20.82
N LEU A 15 -4.66 30.02 -21.74
CA LEU A 15 -4.00 29.64 -22.99
C LEU A 15 -3.40 30.85 -23.76
N SER A 16 -3.84 32.07 -23.47
CA SER A 16 -3.31 33.33 -24.02
C SER A 16 -1.86 33.63 -23.65
N SER A 17 -1.32 33.10 -22.54
CA SER A 17 0.05 33.41 -22.10
C SER A 17 1.12 32.50 -22.72
N TYR A 18 0.71 31.37 -23.31
CA TYR A 18 1.61 30.41 -23.98
C TYR A 18 1.58 30.49 -25.51
N GLN A 19 0.55 31.11 -26.11
CA GLN A 19 0.46 31.27 -27.58
C GLN A 19 1.49 32.25 -28.19
N GLN A 20 2.31 32.94 -27.40
CA GLN A 20 3.35 33.84 -27.93
C GLN A 20 4.75 33.22 -28.09
N GLN A 21 4.95 31.93 -27.78
CA GLN A 21 6.20 31.23 -28.11
C GLN A 21 5.97 30.19 -29.22
N LEU A 22 5.85 30.72 -30.44
CA LEU A 22 6.38 30.20 -31.71
C LEU A 22 6.46 28.67 -31.89
N LEU A 23 5.48 28.10 -32.59
CA LEU A 23 5.74 26.96 -33.49
C LEU A 23 6.19 27.53 -34.87
N PRO A 24 7.22 26.95 -35.51
CA PRO A 24 7.59 27.34 -36.87
C PRO A 24 6.57 26.79 -37.86
N GLY A 25 5.89 27.67 -38.59
CA GLY A 25 4.94 27.32 -39.66
C GLY A 25 3.51 27.71 -39.33
N GLY A 26 3.11 28.94 -39.66
CA GLY A 26 1.80 29.50 -39.36
C GLY A 26 0.63 28.75 -40.00
N GLN A 27 0.05 27.78 -39.27
CA GLN A 27 -1.28 27.23 -39.55
C GLN A 27 -2.24 27.57 -38.41
N SER A 28 -3.40 28.12 -38.77
CA SER A 28 -4.53 28.39 -37.89
C SER A 28 -5.29 27.11 -37.58
N TYR A 29 -5.56 26.85 -36.30
CA TYR A 29 -6.31 25.70 -35.82
C TYR A 29 -7.82 25.86 -36.09
N ASP A 30 -8.47 24.83 -36.67
CA ASP A 30 -9.93 24.75 -36.77
C ASP A 30 -10.53 24.20 -35.46
N GLY A 31 -11.67 24.78 -35.06
CA GLY A 31 -12.28 24.62 -33.74
C GLY A 31 -13.23 23.44 -33.59
N SER A 32 -12.88 22.23 -34.06
CA SER A 32 -13.77 21.06 -34.02
C SER A 32 -13.38 19.92 -33.05
N THR A 33 -12.35 20.07 -32.23
CA THR A 33 -11.97 19.08 -31.20
C THR A 33 -11.97 19.69 -29.79
N GLN A 34 -13.17 19.91 -29.23
CA GLN A 34 -13.38 20.20 -27.81
C GLN A 34 -13.66 18.89 -27.04
N GLU A 35 -12.74 17.93 -27.07
CA GLU A 35 -12.72 16.89 -26.03
C GLU A 35 -11.96 17.44 -24.82
N SER A 36 -12.74 17.77 -23.78
CA SER A 36 -12.37 18.00 -22.37
C SER A 36 -10.88 17.97 -22.00
N LEU A 37 -10.14 19.03 -22.36
CA LEU A 37 -8.82 19.34 -21.79
C LEU A 37 -9.00 20.04 -20.43
N CYS A 38 -9.56 19.34 -19.43
CA CYS A 38 -9.23 19.61 -18.04
C CYS A 38 -7.95 18.84 -17.69
N GLY A 39 -6.87 19.12 -18.43
CA GLY A 39 -5.56 18.54 -18.15
C GLY A 39 -4.92 19.30 -17.01
N TRP A 40 -4.83 18.68 -15.83
CA TRP A 40 -3.90 19.14 -14.80
C TRP A 40 -2.49 19.09 -15.40
N PHE A 41 -1.92 20.25 -15.73
CA PHE A 41 -0.51 20.32 -16.12
C PHE A 41 0.34 20.16 -14.86
N TRP A 42 0.76 18.94 -14.59
CA TRP A 42 1.65 18.61 -13.49
C TRP A 42 3.05 19.16 -13.78
N GLN A 43 3.45 20.20 -13.07
CA GLN A 43 4.86 20.57 -12.95
C GLN A 43 5.43 19.91 -11.71
N LEU A 44 6.33 18.94 -11.90
CA LEU A 44 7.05 18.30 -10.80
C LEU A 44 8.26 19.17 -10.43
N VAL A 45 8.29 19.67 -9.19
CA VAL A 45 9.42 20.44 -8.64
C VAL A 45 10.03 19.66 -7.48
N ALA A 46 11.31 19.32 -7.58
CA ALA A 46 12.04 18.65 -6.51
C ALA A 46 12.52 19.67 -5.48
N ILE A 47 11.96 19.62 -4.27
CA ILE A 47 12.32 20.50 -3.15
C ILE A 47 13.03 19.63 -2.09
N PRO A 48 14.31 19.90 -1.76
CA PRO A 48 15.08 19.09 -0.83
C PRO A 48 14.71 19.35 0.64
N ASP A 49 14.18 20.54 0.95
CA ASP A 49 13.68 20.86 2.28
C ASP A 49 12.23 20.40 2.45
N LEU A 50 12.00 19.56 3.46
CA LEU A 50 10.70 18.93 3.69
C LEU A 50 9.65 19.92 4.24
N ALA A 51 10.06 20.95 4.97
CA ALA A 51 9.12 21.95 5.50
C ALA A 51 8.67 22.92 4.39
N GLU A 52 9.57 23.27 3.48
CA GLU A 52 9.28 24.03 2.28
C GLU A 52 8.35 23.26 1.33
N SER A 53 8.59 21.95 1.14
CA SER A 53 7.83 21.14 0.17
C SER A 53 6.34 20.97 0.50
N VAL A 54 5.93 21.21 1.75
CA VAL A 54 4.54 21.08 2.20
C VAL A 54 3.82 22.43 2.33
N LYS A 55 4.55 23.54 2.19
CA LYS A 55 4.02 24.87 2.50
C LYS A 55 2.94 25.26 1.50
N GLY A 56 1.73 25.51 2.02
CA GLY A 56 0.58 25.91 1.21
C GLY A 56 -0.17 24.76 0.53
N ALA A 57 0.31 23.51 0.65
CA ALA A 57 -0.31 22.34 0.05
C ALA A 57 -1.70 22.07 0.63
N ASP A 58 -2.67 21.84 -0.27
CA ASP A 58 -4.02 21.41 0.09
C ASP A 58 -4.10 19.89 0.22
N ILE A 59 -3.31 19.17 -0.58
CA ILE A 59 -3.23 17.70 -0.57
C ILE A 59 -1.77 17.28 -0.37
N LEU A 60 -1.54 16.39 0.60
CA LEU A 60 -0.24 15.84 0.96
C LEU A 60 -0.22 14.34 0.66
N ILE A 61 0.59 13.92 -0.32
CA ILE A 61 0.75 12.49 -0.65
C ILE A 61 1.96 11.93 0.10
N PHE A 62 1.72 10.99 1.01
CA PHE A 62 2.74 10.31 1.80
C PHE A 62 3.15 9.00 1.13
N VAL A 63 4.36 8.98 0.53
CA VAL A 63 4.92 7.81 -0.18
C VAL A 63 6.38 7.61 0.21
N VAL A 64 6.61 7.38 1.51
CA VAL A 64 7.92 7.09 2.09
C VAL A 64 7.95 5.68 2.69
N PRO A 65 9.12 5.03 2.82
CA PRO A 65 9.23 3.81 3.61
C PRO A 65 8.69 4.05 5.04
N HIS A 66 7.91 3.10 5.58
CA HIS A 66 7.14 3.31 6.81
C HIS A 66 8.03 3.78 7.97
N GLN A 67 9.29 3.32 8.05
CA GLN A 67 10.17 3.62 9.18
C GLN A 67 10.51 5.11 9.30
N PHE A 68 10.30 5.90 8.25
CA PHE A 68 10.59 7.33 8.24
C PHE A 68 9.37 8.20 8.58
N ILE A 69 8.15 7.63 8.64
CA ILE A 69 6.92 8.42 8.70
C ILE A 69 6.83 9.29 9.96
N LEU A 70 7.26 8.77 11.12
CA LEU A 70 7.24 9.53 12.37
C LEU A 70 8.11 10.80 12.28
N ARG A 71 9.34 10.66 11.78
CA ARG A 71 10.27 11.78 11.58
C ARG A 71 9.73 12.78 10.56
N VAL A 72 9.12 12.28 9.47
CA VAL A 72 8.49 13.13 8.46
C VAL A 72 7.37 13.96 9.09
N CYS A 73 6.44 13.32 9.82
CA CYS A 73 5.36 14.02 10.51
C CYS A 73 5.87 15.05 11.52
N ASP A 74 6.88 14.70 12.32
CA ASP A 74 7.47 15.63 13.31
C ASP A 74 8.11 16.86 12.66
N THR A 75 8.66 16.72 11.45
CA THR A 75 9.29 17.83 10.73
C THR A 75 8.25 18.78 10.13
N ILE A 76 7.14 18.26 9.60
CA ILE A 76 6.16 19.06 8.86
C ILE A 76 5.00 19.60 9.70
N LYS A 77 4.82 19.12 10.93
CA LYS A 77 3.65 19.39 11.77
C LYS A 77 3.25 20.86 11.84
N ASP A 78 4.23 21.76 11.96
CA ASP A 78 3.99 23.21 12.10
C ASP A 78 4.02 23.97 10.77
N HIS A 79 4.18 23.27 9.64
CA HIS A 79 4.38 23.85 8.30
C HIS A 79 3.24 23.56 7.31
N ILE A 80 2.27 22.73 7.71
CA ILE A 80 1.13 22.35 6.88
C ILE A 80 -0.07 23.30 7.07
N LYS A 81 -0.94 23.38 6.05
CA LYS A 81 -2.24 24.00 6.22
C LYS A 81 -3.11 23.16 7.18
N LYS A 82 -3.91 23.82 8.02
CA LYS A 82 -4.81 23.15 8.98
C LYS A 82 -5.96 22.38 8.31
N ASP A 83 -6.36 22.84 7.13
CA ASP A 83 -7.40 22.28 6.27
C ASP A 83 -6.83 21.38 5.16
N ALA A 84 -5.53 21.06 5.20
CA ALA A 84 -4.94 20.11 4.26
C ALA A 84 -5.53 18.70 4.45
N VAL A 85 -5.44 17.90 3.39
CA VAL A 85 -5.80 16.48 3.38
C VAL A 85 -4.58 15.63 3.06
N GLY A 86 -4.35 14.59 3.85
CA GLY A 86 -3.33 13.59 3.58
C GLY A 86 -3.87 12.42 2.75
N MET A 87 -3.02 11.82 1.92
CA MET A 87 -3.23 10.50 1.32
C MET A 87 -2.00 9.63 1.57
N SER A 88 -2.15 8.50 2.26
CA SER A 88 -1.07 7.55 2.49
C SER A 88 -1.06 6.44 1.44
N LEU A 89 0.10 6.22 0.83
CA LEU A 89 0.39 5.06 -0.04
C LEU A 89 1.32 4.05 0.67
N ILE A 90 1.53 4.24 1.98
CA ILE A 90 2.49 3.47 2.76
C ILE A 90 1.84 2.14 3.16
N LYS A 91 2.40 1.04 2.66
CA LYS A 91 1.96 -0.33 2.99
C LYS A 91 2.70 -0.83 4.23
N GLY A 92 2.00 -0.96 5.34
CA GLY A 92 2.54 -1.45 6.61
C GLY A 92 1.56 -1.19 7.76
N VAL A 93 1.89 -1.69 8.94
CA VAL A 93 1.18 -1.38 10.19
C VAL A 93 2.20 -0.94 11.23
N ASP A 94 1.74 -0.32 12.30
CA ASP A 94 2.53 -0.03 13.48
C ASP A 94 1.89 -0.73 14.69
N VAL A 95 2.66 -0.92 15.76
CA VAL A 95 2.20 -1.56 16.99
C VAL A 95 2.29 -0.56 18.14
N GLY A 96 1.13 -0.12 18.62
CA GLY A 96 1.00 0.73 19.79
C GLY A 96 0.73 -0.05 21.08
N PRO A 97 0.69 0.64 22.24
CA PRO A 97 0.31 0.03 23.51
C PRO A 97 -1.08 -0.63 23.50
N GLU A 98 -1.99 -0.13 22.66
CA GLU A 98 -3.37 -0.61 22.53
C GLU A 98 -3.55 -1.69 21.45
N GLY A 99 -2.48 -2.03 20.70
CA GLY A 99 -2.47 -3.04 19.63
C GLY A 99 -2.17 -2.45 18.26
N LEU A 100 -2.95 -2.86 17.25
CA LEU A 100 -2.81 -2.40 15.86
C LEU A 100 -2.94 -0.88 15.77
N LYS A 101 -2.00 -0.25 15.08
CA LYS A 101 -2.11 1.15 14.67
C LYS A 101 -1.84 1.28 13.18
N LEU A 102 -2.75 1.90 12.46
CA LEU A 102 -2.58 2.12 11.02
C LEU A 102 -1.67 3.32 10.76
N ILE A 103 -0.96 3.33 9.63
CA ILE A 103 -0.07 4.45 9.29
C ILE A 103 -0.87 5.74 9.07
N SER A 104 -2.06 5.64 8.46
CA SER A 104 -2.98 6.78 8.35
C SER A 104 -3.36 7.37 9.70
N GLU A 105 -3.53 6.55 10.73
CA GLU A 105 -3.82 6.98 12.11
C GLU A 105 -2.61 7.63 12.77
N VAL A 106 -1.41 7.12 12.51
CA VAL A 106 -0.17 7.75 12.96
C VAL A 106 -0.06 9.16 12.37
N ILE A 107 -0.28 9.29 11.06
CA ILE A 107 -0.22 10.58 10.35
C ILE A 107 -1.31 11.51 10.88
N GLN A 108 -2.56 11.05 10.96
CA GLN A 108 -3.69 11.82 11.47
C GLN A 108 -3.46 12.31 12.90
N GLY A 109 -2.99 11.44 13.80
CA GLY A 109 -2.73 11.79 15.20
C GLY A 109 -1.58 12.80 15.37
N LYS A 110 -0.56 12.76 14.50
CA LYS A 110 0.58 13.69 14.55
C LYS A 110 0.26 15.06 13.94
N LEU A 111 -0.46 15.07 12.82
CA LEU A 111 -0.67 16.25 11.98
C LEU A 111 -2.03 16.92 12.18
N GLY A 112 -3.02 16.22 12.73
CA GLY A 112 -4.37 16.77 12.98
C GLY A 112 -5.20 17.00 11.70
N ILE A 113 -4.83 16.35 10.59
CA ILE A 113 -5.53 16.46 9.29
C ILE A 113 -6.30 15.19 8.96
N ALA A 114 -7.27 15.28 8.06
CA ALA A 114 -7.92 14.10 7.48
C ALA A 114 -6.90 13.32 6.64
N VAL A 115 -6.90 11.99 6.74
CA VAL A 115 -6.00 11.12 5.97
C VAL A 115 -6.80 10.04 5.26
N THR A 116 -6.63 9.96 3.95
CA THR A 116 -7.14 8.90 3.08
C THR A 116 -6.01 7.93 2.74
N VAL A 117 -6.33 6.82 2.10
CA VAL A 117 -5.33 5.82 1.70
C VAL A 117 -5.50 5.41 0.25
N LEU A 118 -4.41 5.03 -0.41
CA LEU A 118 -4.43 4.41 -1.73
C LEU A 118 -3.64 3.11 -1.69
N MET A 119 -4.33 2.00 -1.91
CA MET A 119 -3.78 0.65 -1.92
C MET A 119 -4.28 -0.12 -3.15
N GLY A 120 -3.42 -0.95 -3.72
CA GLY A 120 -3.74 -1.69 -4.93
C GLY A 120 -2.54 -2.46 -5.49
N ALA A 121 -2.83 -3.25 -6.52
CA ALA A 121 -1.88 -4.04 -7.31
C ALA A 121 -0.99 -3.14 -8.20
N ASN A 122 -0.19 -2.29 -7.58
CA ASN A 122 0.47 -1.16 -8.23
C ASN A 122 1.99 -1.36 -8.25
N ILE A 123 2.51 -2.22 -9.14
CA ILE A 123 3.95 -2.35 -9.33
C ILE A 123 4.47 -1.06 -9.95
N ALA A 124 5.30 -0.31 -9.22
CA ALA A 124 5.68 1.06 -9.58
C ALA A 124 6.24 1.20 -11.01
N ASN A 125 7.07 0.27 -11.45
CA ASN A 125 7.64 0.29 -12.81
C ASN A 125 6.55 0.10 -13.89
N GLU A 126 5.56 -0.75 -13.65
CA GLU A 126 4.48 -0.98 -14.61
C GLU A 126 3.54 0.23 -14.69
N VAL A 127 3.27 0.88 -13.55
CA VAL A 127 2.51 2.14 -13.50
C VAL A 127 3.25 3.24 -14.27
N ALA A 128 4.58 3.35 -14.09
CA ALA A 128 5.41 4.34 -14.78
C ALA A 128 5.53 4.06 -16.29
N GLU A 129 5.42 2.80 -16.71
CA GLU A 129 5.35 2.37 -18.12
C GLU A 129 3.93 2.50 -18.71
N GLU A 130 3.00 3.13 -17.99
CA GLU A 130 1.58 3.29 -18.37
C GLU A 130 0.87 1.96 -18.69
N LYS A 131 1.33 0.84 -18.12
CA LYS A 131 0.61 -0.42 -18.24
C LYS A 131 -0.69 -0.35 -17.45
N PHE A 132 -1.73 -0.94 -18.02
CA PHE A 132 -3.05 -0.96 -17.40
C PHE A 132 -2.99 -1.64 -16.02
N CYS A 133 -3.51 -0.95 -15.01
CA CYS A 133 -3.71 -1.45 -13.66
C CYS A 133 -4.82 -0.65 -12.95
N GLU A 134 -5.19 -1.13 -11.77
CA GLU A 134 -6.30 -0.59 -10.98
C GLU A 134 -5.88 -0.44 -9.53
N THR A 135 -6.45 0.53 -8.83
CA THR A 135 -6.20 0.77 -7.40
C THR A 135 -7.49 1.11 -6.66
N THR A 136 -7.44 0.99 -5.34
CA THR A 136 -8.52 1.38 -4.44
C THR A 136 -8.09 2.57 -3.58
N ILE A 137 -8.94 3.60 -3.51
CA ILE A 137 -8.81 4.69 -2.54
C ILE A 137 -9.80 4.45 -1.40
N GLY A 138 -9.29 4.40 -0.18
CA GLY A 138 -10.07 4.38 1.05
C GLY A 138 -10.30 5.80 1.55
N CYS A 139 -11.54 6.31 1.45
CA CYS A 139 -11.91 7.66 1.81
C CYS A 139 -13.31 7.72 2.42
N LYS A 140 -13.38 7.97 3.74
CA LYS A 140 -14.65 8.11 4.47
C LYS A 140 -15.40 9.40 4.14
N ASP A 141 -14.66 10.47 3.84
CA ASP A 141 -15.26 11.77 3.50
C ASP A 141 -15.69 11.80 2.03
N LYS A 142 -16.99 11.97 1.80
CA LYS A 142 -17.58 12.03 0.46
C LYS A 142 -17.16 13.26 -0.34
N ALA A 143 -16.68 14.31 0.33
CA ALA A 143 -16.17 15.49 -0.35
C ALA A 143 -14.81 15.24 -1.02
N TYR A 144 -13.94 14.44 -0.40
CA TYR A 144 -12.59 14.21 -0.92
C TYR A 144 -12.50 13.06 -1.93
N GLY A 145 -13.34 12.03 -1.81
CA GLY A 145 -13.30 10.86 -2.70
C GLY A 145 -13.25 11.19 -4.20
N PRO A 146 -14.19 12.01 -4.74
CA PRO A 146 -14.17 12.42 -6.15
C PRO A 146 -12.93 13.22 -6.54
N ILE A 147 -12.48 14.15 -5.69
CA ILE A 147 -11.30 14.99 -5.93
C ILE A 147 -10.05 14.12 -6.04
N LEU A 148 -9.85 13.21 -5.09
CA LEU A 148 -8.70 12.32 -5.06
C LEU A 148 -8.73 11.29 -6.19
N LYS A 149 -9.93 10.85 -6.60
CA LYS A 149 -10.10 10.01 -7.78
C LYS A 149 -9.69 10.75 -9.05
N GLU A 150 -10.16 11.98 -9.25
CA GLU A 150 -9.77 12.80 -10.40
C GLU A 150 -8.26 13.05 -10.42
N LEU A 151 -7.68 13.30 -9.24
CA LEU A 151 -6.25 13.54 -9.07
C LEU A 151 -5.38 12.35 -9.50
N MET A 152 -5.78 11.13 -9.13
CA MET A 152 -4.95 9.93 -9.28
C MET A 152 -5.28 9.13 -10.53
N GLN A 153 -6.52 9.20 -11.04
CA GLN A 153 -6.98 8.35 -12.13
C GLN A 153 -6.41 8.78 -13.48
N THR A 154 -5.95 7.79 -14.25
CA THR A 154 -5.58 7.96 -15.66
C THR A 154 -6.34 6.96 -16.54
N THR A 155 -6.06 6.94 -17.84
CA THR A 155 -6.57 5.90 -18.75
C THR A 155 -6.10 4.51 -18.32
N ASN A 156 -4.84 4.39 -17.88
CA ASN A 156 -4.21 3.11 -17.54
C ASN A 156 -4.07 2.88 -16.03
N PHE A 157 -4.46 3.84 -15.19
CA PHE A 157 -4.50 3.72 -13.74
C PHE A 157 -5.93 4.01 -13.26
N ARG A 158 -6.76 2.96 -13.16
CA ARG A 158 -8.19 3.09 -12.81
C ARG A 158 -8.39 3.09 -11.30
N VAL A 159 -9.29 3.94 -10.81
CA VAL A 159 -9.47 4.16 -9.37
C VAL A 159 -10.91 3.85 -8.94
N THR A 160 -11.06 2.93 -7.98
CA THR A 160 -12.30 2.73 -7.22
C THR A 160 -12.17 3.41 -5.86
N VAL A 161 -13.20 4.13 -5.43
CA VAL A 161 -13.23 4.78 -4.10
C VAL A 161 -14.20 4.02 -3.22
N VAL A 162 -13.75 3.65 -2.02
CA VAL A 162 -14.55 2.97 -1.00
C VAL A 162 -14.45 3.71 0.34
N GLU A 163 -15.45 3.55 1.21
CA GLU A 163 -15.50 4.28 2.49
C GLU A 163 -14.65 3.63 3.60
N GLU A 164 -14.38 2.32 3.50
CA GLU A 164 -13.68 1.50 4.50
C GLU A 164 -12.16 1.69 4.46
N SER A 165 -11.68 2.89 4.79
CA SER A 165 -10.26 3.26 4.69
C SER A 165 -9.32 2.37 5.50
N ASP A 166 -9.73 1.95 6.69
CA ASP A 166 -8.97 1.07 7.56
C ASP A 166 -8.83 -0.34 6.95
N VAL A 167 -9.89 -0.86 6.33
CA VAL A 167 -9.88 -2.15 5.63
C VAL A 167 -9.00 -2.08 4.38
N VAL A 168 -9.06 -0.99 3.60
CA VAL A 168 -8.19 -0.79 2.43
C VAL A 168 -6.71 -0.79 2.85
N GLU A 169 -6.38 -0.06 3.92
CA GLU A 169 -5.00 0.06 4.41
C GLU A 169 -4.45 -1.27 4.94
N ILE A 170 -5.22 -1.96 5.78
CA ILE A 170 -4.76 -3.21 6.40
C ILE A 170 -4.52 -4.31 5.36
N CYS A 171 -5.31 -4.35 4.28
CA CYS A 171 -5.10 -5.29 3.18
C CYS A 171 -3.69 -5.16 2.58
N GLY A 172 -3.24 -3.93 2.34
CA GLY A 172 -1.92 -3.64 1.76
C GLY A 172 -0.74 -4.10 2.62
N ALA A 173 -0.93 -4.12 3.95
CA ALA A 173 0.06 -4.63 4.89
C ALA A 173 0.07 -6.16 4.97
N LEU A 174 -1.09 -6.75 5.30
CA LEU A 174 -1.21 -8.19 5.60
C LEU A 174 -0.85 -9.09 4.42
N LYS A 175 -1.15 -8.66 3.19
CA LYS A 175 -0.84 -9.43 1.97
C LYS A 175 0.64 -9.79 1.85
N ASN A 176 1.54 -8.97 2.43
CA ASN A 176 2.97 -9.24 2.39
C ASN A 176 3.36 -10.47 3.22
N ILE A 177 2.63 -10.79 4.30
CA ILE A 177 2.81 -12.00 5.09
C ILE A 177 2.46 -13.22 4.22
N VAL A 178 1.29 -13.19 3.58
CA VAL A 178 0.83 -14.28 2.70
C VAL A 178 1.79 -14.50 1.54
N ALA A 179 2.36 -13.43 0.98
CA ALA A 179 3.34 -13.53 -0.10
C ALA A 179 4.66 -14.21 0.34
N VAL A 180 5.07 -14.09 1.60
CA VAL A 180 6.21 -14.86 2.13
C VAL A 180 5.85 -16.34 2.17
N GLY A 181 4.66 -16.70 2.68
CA GLY A 181 4.16 -18.07 2.68
C GLY A 181 4.05 -18.69 1.28
N ALA A 182 3.57 -17.92 0.30
CA ALA A 182 3.54 -18.34 -1.10
C ALA A 182 4.96 -18.59 -1.65
N GLY A 183 5.94 -17.77 -1.23
CA GLY A 183 7.35 -17.98 -1.52
C GLY A 183 7.90 -19.27 -0.89
N PHE A 184 7.54 -19.60 0.35
CA PHE A 184 7.91 -20.88 0.95
C PHE A 184 7.40 -22.05 0.13
N CYS A 185 6.16 -22.00 -0.36
CA CYS A 185 5.64 -23.04 -1.24
C CYS A 185 6.44 -23.21 -2.52
N ASP A 186 6.87 -22.10 -3.13
CA ASP A 186 7.72 -22.14 -4.32
C ASP A 186 9.08 -22.79 -4.04
N GLY A 187 9.71 -22.45 -2.93
CA GLY A 187 11.05 -22.98 -2.60
C GLY A 187 11.02 -24.44 -2.10
N LEU A 188 9.88 -24.89 -1.57
CA LEU A 188 9.64 -26.29 -1.21
C LEU A 188 9.24 -27.16 -2.41
N GLY A 189 9.09 -26.57 -3.60
CA GLY A 189 8.73 -27.29 -4.83
C GLY A 189 7.27 -27.73 -4.89
N PHE A 190 6.36 -27.08 -4.14
CA PHE A 190 4.93 -27.34 -4.27
C PHE A 190 4.35 -26.75 -5.56
N GLY A 191 3.27 -27.35 -6.04
CA GLY A 191 2.57 -26.91 -7.24
C GLY A 191 1.57 -25.77 -7.02
N ASP A 192 0.96 -25.31 -8.11
CA ASP A 192 0.05 -24.16 -8.11
C ASP A 192 -1.20 -24.37 -7.24
N ASN A 193 -1.70 -25.61 -7.11
CA ASN A 193 -2.83 -25.92 -6.21
C ASN A 193 -2.52 -25.57 -4.76
N THR A 194 -1.31 -25.91 -4.27
CA THR A 194 -0.89 -25.60 -2.91
C THR A 194 -0.72 -24.09 -2.73
N LYS A 195 -0.12 -23.42 -3.72
CA LYS A 195 0.03 -21.95 -3.69
C LYS A 195 -1.34 -21.26 -3.69
N ALA A 196 -2.30 -21.74 -4.49
CA ALA A 196 -3.67 -21.21 -4.49
C ALA A 196 -4.35 -21.40 -3.13
N ALA A 197 -4.13 -22.54 -2.46
CA ALA A 197 -4.63 -22.77 -1.10
C ALA A 197 -4.01 -21.77 -0.10
N VAL A 198 -2.70 -21.49 -0.18
CA VAL A 198 -2.05 -20.45 0.65
C VAL A 198 -2.65 -19.08 0.41
N ILE A 199 -2.87 -18.69 -0.85
CA ILE A 199 -3.47 -17.40 -1.19
C ILE A 199 -4.89 -17.31 -0.62
N ARG A 200 -5.70 -18.35 -0.81
CA ARG A 200 -7.08 -18.40 -0.33
C ARG A 200 -7.16 -18.34 1.20
N LEU A 201 -6.39 -19.18 1.89
CA LEU A 201 -6.36 -19.21 3.36
C LEU A 201 -5.79 -17.92 3.94
N GLY A 202 -4.74 -17.39 3.33
CA GLY A 202 -4.19 -16.08 3.69
C GLY A 202 -5.20 -14.95 3.53
N LEU A 203 -6.03 -14.97 2.47
CA LEU A 203 -7.12 -14.01 2.31
C LEU A 203 -8.18 -14.17 3.41
N MET A 204 -8.53 -15.41 3.81
CA MET A 204 -9.48 -15.62 4.91
C MET A 204 -8.92 -15.07 6.23
N GLU A 205 -7.63 -15.29 6.52
CA GLU A 205 -6.96 -14.68 7.67
C GLU A 205 -6.92 -13.14 7.58
N MET A 206 -6.71 -12.57 6.39
CA MET A 206 -6.81 -11.12 6.18
C MET A 206 -8.20 -10.58 6.53
N ILE A 207 -9.26 -11.24 6.05
CA ILE A 207 -10.66 -10.89 6.34
C ILE A 207 -10.95 -11.00 7.83
N ALA A 208 -10.57 -12.11 8.44
CA ALA A 208 -10.78 -12.34 9.86
C ALA A 208 -10.03 -11.28 10.70
N PHE A 209 -8.78 -10.99 10.36
CA PHE A 209 -7.97 -10.01 11.08
C PHE A 209 -8.61 -8.63 11.01
N ALA A 210 -8.99 -8.16 9.82
CA ALA A 210 -9.68 -6.88 9.67
C ALA A 210 -10.98 -6.84 10.49
N LYS A 211 -11.80 -7.88 10.46
CA LYS A 211 -13.05 -7.94 11.27
C LYS A 211 -12.81 -7.80 12.77
N PHE A 212 -11.68 -8.27 13.29
CA PHE A 212 -11.35 -8.14 14.71
C PHE A 212 -10.70 -6.80 15.06
N PHE A 213 -9.92 -6.21 14.16
CA PHE A 213 -9.04 -5.08 14.50
C PHE A 213 -9.44 -3.75 13.83
N CYS A 214 -10.16 -3.76 12.71
CA CYS A 214 -10.72 -2.56 12.07
C CYS A 214 -12.10 -2.26 12.68
N THR A 215 -12.12 -1.37 13.68
CA THR A 215 -13.31 -1.11 14.51
C THR A 215 -14.02 0.21 14.19
N LYS A 216 -13.53 0.98 13.22
CA LYS A 216 -14.08 2.31 12.88
C LYS A 216 -15.38 2.24 12.07
N GLY A 217 -15.71 1.09 11.52
CA GLY A 217 -16.88 0.84 10.71
C GLY A 217 -17.10 -0.66 10.47
N PRO A 218 -18.21 -1.02 9.80
CA PRO A 218 -18.42 -2.40 9.40
C PRO A 218 -17.37 -2.82 8.37
N VAL A 219 -16.80 -4.01 8.55
CA VAL A 219 -15.87 -4.61 7.60
C VAL A 219 -16.66 -5.44 6.59
N SER A 220 -16.76 -4.95 5.37
CA SER A 220 -17.41 -5.63 4.25
C SER A 220 -16.45 -6.61 3.58
N PRO A 221 -16.84 -7.89 3.41
CA PRO A 221 -16.10 -8.82 2.57
C PRO A 221 -15.91 -8.32 1.13
N ALA A 222 -16.78 -7.45 0.63
CA ALA A 222 -16.68 -6.89 -0.72
C ALA A 222 -15.40 -6.05 -0.92
N THR A 223 -14.93 -5.36 0.12
CA THR A 223 -13.68 -4.56 0.07
C THR A 223 -12.45 -5.43 -0.21
N PHE A 224 -12.49 -6.72 0.15
CA PHE A 224 -11.41 -7.66 -0.15
C PHE A 224 -11.41 -8.15 -1.61
N LEU A 225 -12.51 -7.91 -2.34
CA LEU A 225 -12.60 -8.18 -3.77
C LEU A 225 -12.11 -6.99 -4.61
N GLU A 226 -11.92 -5.83 -4.00
CA GLU A 226 -11.30 -4.66 -4.63
C GLU A 226 -9.79 -4.87 -4.86
N SER A 227 -9.17 -3.97 -5.64
CA SER A 227 -7.74 -4.06 -5.99
C SER A 227 -6.82 -4.10 -4.75
N CYS A 228 -7.15 -3.39 -3.67
CA CYS A 228 -6.38 -3.42 -2.42
C CYS A 228 -6.32 -4.80 -1.75
N GLY A 229 -7.33 -5.65 -1.98
CA GLY A 229 -7.43 -6.99 -1.40
C GLY A 229 -6.86 -8.06 -2.33
N ILE A 230 -7.73 -8.75 -3.05
CA ILE A 230 -7.39 -9.93 -3.84
C ILE A 230 -6.36 -9.63 -4.95
N ALA A 231 -6.45 -8.49 -5.64
CA ALA A 231 -5.54 -8.20 -6.76
C ALA A 231 -4.11 -7.95 -6.26
N ASP A 232 -3.93 -7.09 -5.25
CA ASP A 232 -2.60 -6.83 -4.65
C ASP A 232 -2.03 -8.10 -4.00
N LEU A 233 -2.88 -8.92 -3.39
CA LEU A 233 -2.49 -10.23 -2.86
C LEU A 233 -1.95 -11.15 -3.96
N ILE A 234 -2.71 -11.36 -5.05
CA ILE A 234 -2.29 -12.22 -6.16
C ILE A 234 -1.00 -11.72 -6.78
N THR A 235 -0.92 -10.45 -7.19
CA THR A 235 0.28 -9.92 -7.85
C THR A 235 1.51 -10.03 -6.95
N THR A 236 1.34 -9.86 -5.63
CA THR A 236 2.46 -9.99 -4.69
C THR A 236 2.89 -11.45 -4.49
N CYS A 237 1.94 -12.39 -4.42
CA CYS A 237 2.21 -13.82 -4.31
C CYS A 237 2.80 -14.43 -5.59
N TYR A 238 2.67 -13.78 -6.75
CA TYR A 238 3.28 -14.24 -8.00
C TYR A 238 4.51 -13.45 -8.41
N GLY A 239 4.62 -12.15 -8.10
CA GLY A 239 5.67 -11.26 -8.60
C GLY A 239 6.44 -10.46 -7.53
N GLY A 240 6.01 -10.51 -6.27
CA GLY A 240 6.53 -9.65 -5.22
C GLY A 240 7.92 -10.02 -4.69
N ARG A 241 8.64 -9.02 -4.17
CA ARG A 241 9.92 -9.20 -3.45
C ARG A 241 9.81 -10.15 -2.25
N ASN A 242 8.68 -10.12 -1.52
CA ASN A 242 8.40 -11.04 -0.41
C ASN A 242 8.36 -12.50 -0.88
N ARG A 243 7.69 -12.79 -2.01
CA ARG A 243 7.70 -14.12 -2.62
C ARG A 243 9.10 -14.54 -3.04
N LYS A 244 9.84 -13.66 -3.72
CA LYS A 244 11.21 -13.94 -4.18
C LYS A 244 12.13 -14.36 -3.03
N ILE A 245 12.06 -13.65 -1.91
CA ILE A 245 12.89 -13.96 -0.74
C ILE A 245 12.37 -15.20 0.00
N GLY A 246 11.06 -15.35 0.18
CA GLY A 246 10.48 -16.56 0.78
C GLY A 246 10.92 -17.82 0.03
N LYS A 247 10.93 -17.78 -1.30
CA LYS A 247 11.44 -18.86 -2.15
C LYS A 247 12.91 -19.16 -1.86
N ALA A 248 13.78 -18.14 -1.96
CA ALA A 248 15.22 -18.32 -1.75
C ALA A 248 15.55 -18.78 -0.32
N PHE A 249 14.78 -18.33 0.68
CA PHE A 249 14.89 -18.77 2.07
C PHE A 249 14.63 -20.27 2.18
N ALA A 250 13.52 -20.74 1.59
CA ALA A 250 13.16 -22.15 1.62
C ALA A 250 14.15 -23.06 0.84
N GLU A 251 14.73 -22.56 -0.26
CA GLU A 251 15.68 -23.33 -1.08
C GLU A 251 17.08 -23.41 -0.45
N THR A 252 17.52 -22.36 0.24
CA THR A 252 18.94 -22.22 0.64
C THR A 252 19.19 -22.33 2.14
N GLY A 253 18.16 -22.11 2.98
CA GLY A 253 18.31 -22.03 4.43
C GLY A 253 19.10 -20.81 4.92
N LYS A 254 19.46 -19.87 4.03
CA LYS A 254 20.08 -18.60 4.41
C LYS A 254 19.11 -17.75 5.23
N THR A 255 19.66 -16.89 6.08
CA THR A 255 18.86 -15.93 6.84
C THR A 255 18.20 -14.89 5.91
N ILE A 256 17.07 -14.32 6.35
CA ILE A 256 16.39 -13.24 5.62
C ILE A 256 17.34 -12.07 5.38
N GLU A 257 18.14 -11.68 6.37
CA GLU A 257 19.10 -10.57 6.25
C GLU A 257 20.15 -10.82 5.15
N GLN A 258 20.70 -12.03 5.06
CA GLN A 258 21.64 -12.40 4.00
C GLN A 258 20.97 -12.28 2.62
N LEU A 259 19.74 -12.78 2.47
CA LEU A 259 19.01 -12.75 1.21
C LEU A 259 18.61 -11.33 0.81
N GLU A 260 18.26 -10.46 1.76
CA GLU A 260 18.02 -9.04 1.50
C GLU A 260 19.26 -8.36 0.90
N ASN A 261 20.43 -8.59 1.51
CA ASN A 261 21.69 -8.02 1.05
C ASN A 261 22.08 -8.53 -0.35
N GLU A 262 21.85 -9.82 -0.62
CA GLU A 262 22.20 -10.45 -1.90
C GLU A 262 21.23 -10.10 -3.04
N LEU A 263 19.92 -10.01 -2.75
CA LEU A 263 18.89 -10.05 -3.80
C LEU A 263 18.07 -8.76 -3.95
N LEU A 264 18.15 -7.82 -3.00
CA LEU A 264 17.30 -6.62 -2.97
C LEU A 264 18.05 -5.29 -3.10
N GLY A 265 19.38 -5.29 -3.21
CA GLY A 265 20.16 -4.08 -3.51
C GLY A 265 19.93 -2.93 -2.52
N GLY A 266 19.84 -3.25 -1.22
CA GLY A 266 19.61 -2.28 -0.14
C GLY A 266 18.14 -2.03 0.22
N GLN A 267 17.18 -2.65 -0.46
CA GLN A 267 15.76 -2.59 -0.07
C GLN A 267 15.45 -3.62 1.03
N LYS A 268 14.57 -3.25 1.97
CA LYS A 268 14.12 -4.10 3.07
C LYS A 268 12.76 -4.75 2.79
N LEU A 269 12.57 -5.98 3.27
CA LEU A 269 11.29 -6.67 3.19
C LEU A 269 10.32 -6.16 4.23
N GLN A 270 9.05 -6.13 3.82
CA GLN A 270 7.95 -5.76 4.71
C GLN A 270 7.26 -6.99 5.28
N GLY A 271 7.21 -8.11 4.54
CA GLY A 271 6.45 -9.31 4.94
C GLY A 271 6.86 -9.88 6.30
N PRO A 272 8.14 -10.22 6.54
CA PRO A 272 8.59 -10.71 7.84
C PRO A 272 8.36 -9.69 8.97
N ALA A 273 8.67 -8.41 8.75
CA ALA A 273 8.45 -7.35 9.74
C ALA A 273 6.96 -7.24 10.13
N THR A 274 6.07 -7.19 9.14
CA THR A 274 4.62 -7.18 9.36
C THR A 274 4.13 -8.46 10.04
N ALA A 275 4.72 -9.62 9.76
CA ALA A 275 4.40 -10.86 10.47
C ALA A 275 4.76 -10.78 11.96
N ALA A 276 5.88 -10.16 12.31
CA ALA A 276 6.27 -9.94 13.70
C ALA A 276 5.32 -8.98 14.43
N GLU A 277 4.95 -7.86 13.78
CA GLU A 277 3.98 -6.89 14.30
C GLU A 277 2.61 -7.53 14.54
N VAL A 278 2.10 -8.26 13.53
CA VAL A 278 0.84 -8.99 13.61
C VAL A 278 0.88 -10.06 14.69
N HIS A 279 1.97 -10.84 14.79
CA HIS A 279 2.10 -11.85 15.84
C HIS A 279 2.10 -11.23 17.24
N GLN A 280 2.74 -10.08 17.43
CA GLN A 280 2.70 -9.34 18.70
C GLN A 280 1.26 -8.94 19.06
N ILE A 281 0.51 -8.38 18.10
CA ILE A 281 -0.91 -8.01 18.30
C ILE A 281 -1.75 -9.24 18.66
N LEU A 282 -1.61 -10.33 17.91
CA LEU A 282 -2.36 -11.57 18.15
C LEU A 282 -2.04 -12.19 19.51
N LYS A 283 -0.77 -12.16 19.92
CA LYS A 283 -0.33 -12.66 21.24
C LYS A 283 -0.94 -11.83 22.37
N GLN A 284 -0.95 -10.50 22.26
CA GLN A 284 -1.59 -9.61 23.25
C GLN A 284 -3.09 -9.88 23.42
N LYS A 285 -3.77 -10.37 22.37
CA LYS A 285 -5.21 -10.70 22.41
C LYS A 285 -5.51 -12.18 22.63
N ASN A 286 -4.50 -13.04 22.83
CA ASN A 286 -4.65 -14.51 22.88
C ASN A 286 -5.37 -15.09 21.65
N MET A 287 -5.00 -14.63 20.45
CA MET A 287 -5.64 -15.00 19.19
C MET A 287 -4.69 -15.69 18.20
N ALA A 288 -3.43 -15.94 18.55
CA ALA A 288 -2.44 -16.50 17.62
C ALA A 288 -2.90 -17.81 16.95
N GLU A 289 -3.60 -18.69 17.68
CA GLU A 289 -4.13 -19.96 17.16
C GLU A 289 -5.24 -19.78 16.11
N LYS A 290 -5.90 -18.62 16.06
CA LYS A 290 -6.92 -18.30 15.04
C LYS A 290 -6.31 -17.90 13.69
N PHE A 291 -5.00 -17.64 13.65
CA PHE A 291 -4.27 -17.19 12.46
C PHE A 291 -3.03 -18.05 12.26
N PRO A 292 -3.20 -19.37 11.99
CA PRO A 292 -2.08 -20.30 11.87
C PRO A 292 -1.11 -19.96 10.74
N LEU A 293 -1.57 -19.43 9.61
CA LEU A 293 -0.72 -19.06 8.47
C LEU A 293 0.14 -17.84 8.83
N PHE A 294 -0.45 -16.76 9.34
CA PHE A 294 0.32 -15.58 9.78
C PHE A 294 1.32 -15.95 10.88
N THR A 295 0.88 -16.76 11.85
CA THR A 295 1.75 -17.24 12.93
C THR A 295 2.88 -18.11 12.40
N ALA A 296 2.61 -19.04 11.48
CA ALA A 296 3.64 -19.91 10.89
C ALA A 296 4.72 -19.11 10.16
N VAL A 297 4.33 -18.10 9.38
CA VAL A 297 5.29 -17.23 8.69
C VAL A 297 6.22 -16.53 9.70
N TYR A 298 5.66 -15.98 10.78
CA TYR A 298 6.47 -15.40 11.85
C TYR A 298 7.42 -16.42 12.51
N GLN A 299 6.91 -17.59 12.89
CA GLN A 299 7.70 -18.62 13.57
C GLN A 299 8.88 -19.11 12.72
N ILE A 300 8.66 -19.28 11.41
CA ILE A 300 9.69 -19.70 10.46
C ILE A 300 10.73 -18.59 10.26
N CYS A 301 10.31 -17.33 10.13
CA CYS A 301 11.22 -16.23 9.89
C CYS A 301 12.08 -15.84 11.11
N PHE A 302 11.56 -15.98 12.32
CA PHE A 302 12.20 -15.41 13.53
C PHE A 302 12.55 -16.42 14.63
N ASN A 303 11.85 -17.55 14.72
CA ASN A 303 12.00 -18.49 15.84
C ASN A 303 12.60 -19.84 15.42
N GLY A 304 13.12 -19.93 14.19
CA GLY A 304 13.84 -21.12 13.71
C GLY A 304 12.95 -22.33 13.45
N HIS A 305 11.62 -22.16 13.34
CA HIS A 305 10.75 -23.24 12.92
C HIS A 305 11.12 -23.72 11.51
N PRO A 306 11.19 -25.04 11.25
CA PRO A 306 11.56 -25.54 9.94
C PRO A 306 10.52 -25.13 8.89
N VAL A 307 10.98 -24.53 7.79
CA VAL A 307 10.10 -24.12 6.68
C VAL A 307 9.33 -25.29 6.07
N THR A 308 9.88 -26.50 6.13
CA THR A 308 9.23 -27.74 5.70
C THR A 308 7.93 -28.05 6.46
N GLU A 309 7.73 -27.47 7.65
CA GLU A 309 6.51 -27.62 8.44
C GLU A 309 5.42 -26.61 8.05
N PHE A 310 5.69 -25.66 7.15
CA PHE A 310 4.72 -24.65 6.74
C PHE A 310 3.39 -25.27 6.27
N ILE A 311 3.43 -26.42 5.60
CA ILE A 311 2.23 -27.09 5.10
C ILE A 311 1.24 -27.50 6.21
N LYS A 312 1.73 -27.75 7.45
CA LYS A 312 0.89 -28.15 8.59
C LYS A 312 -0.12 -27.08 8.96
N CYS A 313 0.27 -25.80 8.89
CA CYS A 313 -0.63 -24.70 9.21
C CYS A 313 -1.82 -24.59 8.23
N LEU A 314 -1.68 -25.15 7.03
CA LEU A 314 -2.74 -25.22 6.03
C LEU A 314 -3.63 -26.45 6.25
N GLN A 315 -3.04 -27.58 6.67
CA GLN A 315 -3.75 -28.83 6.95
C GLN A 315 -4.69 -28.69 8.16
N ASP A 316 -4.22 -28.00 9.20
CA ASP A 316 -4.94 -27.82 10.46
C ASP A 316 -5.71 -26.47 10.53
N HIS A 317 -5.95 -25.84 9.38
CA HIS A 317 -6.49 -24.48 9.33
C HIS A 317 -7.97 -24.42 9.79
N PRO A 318 -8.38 -23.46 10.66
CA PRO A 318 -9.74 -23.36 11.21
C PRO A 318 -10.87 -23.28 10.18
N GLU A 319 -10.63 -22.70 9.01
CA GLU A 319 -11.58 -22.67 7.87
C GLU A 319 -11.99 -24.05 7.35
N HIS A 320 -11.35 -25.13 7.80
CA HIS A 320 -11.69 -26.51 7.46
C HIS A 320 -12.27 -27.32 8.63
N MET A 321 -12.38 -26.71 9.82
CA MET A 321 -12.88 -27.33 11.05
C MET A 321 -14.35 -26.99 11.34
#